data_AF-A0A932GW99-F1
#
_entry.id   AF-A0A932GW99-F1
#
_cell.length_a   1.000
_cell.length_b   1.000
_cell.length_c   1.000
_cell.angle_alpha   90.00
_cell.angle_beta   90.00
_cell.angle_gamma   90.00
#
_symmetry.space_group_name_H-M   'P 1'
#
loop_
_entity.id
_entity.type
_entity.pdbx_description
1 polymer ?
#
loop_
_entity_poly.entity_id
_entity_poly.type
_entity_poly.pdbx_seq_one_letter_code
_entity_poly.pdbx_strand_id
1 'polypeptide(L)'
;MSWREEYERKLISAEEAVKLINPGDHVAFAYGLEPNDLALALLGRTGDLKNIRLHVPAPGRDLPWYEPGWEETFGVSIGFVLPVARKMMDERRGDYLVSGLLWAEEPSVREPVDVLLIYLSTPDEHGYCSFGASLWDKKKAVRQARLVLAETNPELIRTYGDNYLHISEIDYFVPHTPTGKVPGATDILGRKTAGPGETAETIAAYVATVIKDGDTIEVGVGGTAEWLPQLGVLENKHDLGVHSENLPRGIASLVMKGVVTGRFKTINPGKVVSTACGGGTRDEMDFINMNPVFELYGSDYVLDPRVIAAHDNMVAINAALAVDLTGQIAAESIAATMVSGTGGQLAFATGAAL
;
A
#
# COMPACT_ATOMS: atom_id res chain seq x y z
N MET A 1 28.78 -10.36 17.20
CA MET A 1 27.91 -11.27 16.44
C MET A 1 27.67 -10.62 15.10
N SER A 2 27.88 -11.34 14.01
CA SER A 2 27.60 -10.80 12.68
C SER A 2 26.09 -10.74 12.45
N TRP A 3 25.63 -9.87 11.55
CA TRP A 3 24.21 -9.82 11.18
C TRP A 3 23.74 -11.18 10.62
N ARG A 4 24.62 -11.94 9.95
CA ARG A 4 24.31 -13.27 9.40
C ARG A 4 23.99 -14.28 10.50
N GLU A 5 24.82 -14.34 11.54
CA GLU A 5 24.60 -15.20 12.71
C GLU A 5 23.30 -14.82 13.45
N GLU A 6 23.00 -13.52 13.54
CA GLU A 6 21.77 -13.04 14.15
C GLU A 6 20.53 -13.43 13.32
N TYR A 7 20.60 -13.27 12.00
CA TYR A 7 19.53 -13.66 11.08
C TYR A 7 19.24 -15.15 11.15
N GLU A 8 20.27 -16.00 11.10
CA GLU A 8 20.13 -17.46 11.21
C GLU A 8 19.47 -17.87 12.53
N ARG A 9 19.78 -17.21 13.64
CA ARG A 9 19.14 -17.49 14.94
C ARG A 9 17.67 -17.06 14.96
N LYS A 10 17.31 -15.98 14.26
CA LYS A 10 15.95 -15.43 14.21
C LYS A 10 15.07 -16.14 13.18
N LEU A 11 15.64 -16.95 12.29
CA LEU A 11 14.91 -17.67 11.25
C LEU A 11 14.25 -18.93 11.84
N ILE A 12 12.92 -18.95 11.83
CA ILE A 12 12.09 -20.02 12.40
C ILE A 12 10.96 -20.40 11.43
N SER A 13 10.24 -21.50 11.70
CA SER A 13 9.07 -21.88 10.90
C SER A 13 7.87 -20.96 11.15
N ALA A 14 6.92 -20.92 10.23
CA ALA A 14 5.68 -20.14 10.41
C ALA A 14 4.91 -20.63 11.64
N GLU A 15 4.82 -21.95 11.84
CA GLU A 15 4.17 -22.60 12.98
C GLU A 15 4.86 -22.29 14.32
N GLU A 16 6.18 -22.11 14.32
CA GLU A 16 6.92 -21.67 15.50
C GLU A 16 6.67 -20.19 15.80
N ALA A 17 6.70 -19.34 14.77
CA ALA A 17 6.47 -17.91 14.90
C ALA A 17 5.08 -17.61 15.46
N VAL A 18 4.03 -18.22 14.89
CA VAL A 18 2.66 -17.93 15.33
C VAL A 18 2.38 -18.43 16.74
N LYS A 19 3.15 -19.37 17.33
CA LYS A 19 2.99 -19.78 18.75
C LYS A 19 3.26 -18.65 19.74
N LEU A 20 3.97 -17.61 19.31
CA LEU A 20 4.24 -16.42 20.13
C LEU A 20 3.03 -15.49 20.27
N ILE A 21 1.97 -15.72 19.48
CA ILE A 21 0.69 -15.03 19.56
C ILE A 21 -0.19 -15.70 20.63
N ASN A 22 -0.69 -14.91 21.57
CA ASN A 22 -1.54 -15.38 22.66
C ASN A 22 -3.01 -15.02 22.42
N PRO A 23 -3.97 -15.75 23.00
CA PRO A 23 -5.37 -15.33 23.03
C PRO A 23 -5.51 -13.91 23.59
N GLY A 24 -6.30 -13.06 22.94
CA GLY A 24 -6.48 -11.65 23.31
C GLY A 24 -5.48 -10.66 22.70
N ASP A 25 -4.39 -11.12 22.08
CA ASP A 25 -3.41 -10.25 21.44
C ASP A 25 -4.05 -9.39 20.33
N HIS A 26 -3.59 -8.15 20.22
CA HIS A 26 -3.80 -7.32 19.04
C HIS A 26 -2.76 -7.65 17.98
N VAL A 27 -3.19 -8.40 16.96
CA VAL A 27 -2.37 -8.80 15.82
C VAL A 27 -2.67 -7.87 14.66
N ALA A 28 -1.67 -7.18 14.14
CA ALA A 28 -1.82 -6.30 12.99
C ALA A 28 -1.01 -6.79 11.80
N PHE A 29 -1.59 -6.67 10.62
CA PHE A 29 -0.88 -6.75 9.35
C PHE A 29 -0.39 -5.36 8.96
N ALA A 30 0.83 -5.28 8.45
CA ALA A 30 1.28 -4.09 7.76
C ALA A 30 0.56 -3.89 6.41
N TYR A 31 0.42 -2.64 5.96
CA TYR A 31 -0.08 -2.32 4.61
C TYR A 31 0.68 -3.04 3.49
N GLY A 32 0.04 -3.33 2.37
CA GLY A 32 0.67 -3.98 1.22
C GLY A 32 0.50 -5.49 1.23
N LEU A 33 1.51 -6.24 0.80
CA LEU A 33 1.40 -7.70 0.71
C LEU A 33 1.34 -8.32 2.11
N GLU A 34 0.23 -9.01 2.40
CA GLU A 34 0.09 -9.79 3.63
C GLU A 34 1.01 -11.02 3.59
N PRO A 35 1.81 -11.30 4.65
CA PRO A 35 2.64 -12.49 4.78
C PRO A 35 1.77 -13.74 4.86
N ASN A 36 1.84 -14.57 3.82
CA ASN A 36 0.87 -15.63 3.58
C ASN A 36 1.11 -16.84 4.47
N ASP A 37 2.36 -17.25 4.63
CA ASP A 37 2.73 -18.39 5.47
C ASP A 37 2.40 -18.07 6.95
N LEU A 38 2.67 -16.85 7.40
CA LEU A 38 2.26 -16.41 8.75
C LEU A 38 0.73 -16.40 8.91
N ALA A 39 -0.02 -15.89 7.93
CA ALA A 39 -1.48 -15.88 7.96
C ALA A 39 -2.08 -17.30 8.00
N LEU A 40 -1.58 -18.21 7.16
CA LEU A 40 -2.06 -19.60 7.12
C LEU A 40 -1.68 -20.37 8.40
N ALA A 41 -0.48 -20.16 8.95
CA ALA A 41 -0.09 -20.76 10.21
C ALA A 41 -0.96 -20.27 11.38
N LEU A 42 -1.34 -18.97 11.38
CA LEU A 42 -2.25 -18.41 12.37
C LEU A 42 -3.65 -19.06 12.28
N LEU A 43 -4.18 -19.24 11.07
CA LEU A 43 -5.44 -19.97 10.83
C LEU A 43 -5.37 -21.43 11.32
N GLY A 44 -4.19 -22.06 11.26
CA GLY A 44 -3.96 -23.39 11.81
C GLY A 44 -4.08 -23.49 13.33
N ARG A 45 -4.04 -22.37 14.06
CA ARG A 45 -4.12 -22.31 15.54
C ARG A 45 -5.51 -21.99 16.10
N THR A 46 -6.54 -22.02 15.27
CA THR A 46 -7.87 -21.47 15.60
C THR A 46 -8.65 -22.27 16.64
N GLY A 47 -8.22 -23.50 16.96
CA GLY A 47 -8.72 -24.23 18.15
C GLY A 47 -8.13 -23.74 19.48
N ASP A 48 -6.96 -23.09 19.45
CA ASP A 48 -6.21 -22.65 20.64
C ASP A 48 -6.33 -21.13 20.89
N LEU A 49 -6.70 -20.38 19.86
CA LEU A 49 -6.82 -18.92 19.91
C LEU A 49 -8.28 -18.49 20.07
N LYS A 50 -8.50 -17.45 20.88
CA LYS A 50 -9.80 -16.78 21.03
C LYS A 50 -9.59 -15.29 21.22
N ASN A 51 -10.56 -14.49 20.78
CA ASN A 51 -10.57 -13.04 20.96
C ASN A 51 -9.31 -12.33 20.43
N ILE A 52 -8.73 -12.82 19.33
CA ILE A 52 -7.65 -12.09 18.64
C ILE A 52 -8.27 -10.84 18.03
N ARG A 53 -7.74 -9.67 18.38
CA ARG A 53 -8.08 -8.43 17.68
C ARG A 53 -7.18 -8.37 16.45
N LEU A 54 -7.76 -8.56 15.27
CA LEU A 54 -7.05 -8.61 14.01
C LEU A 54 -7.21 -7.28 13.29
N HIS A 55 -6.11 -6.58 13.04
CA HIS A 55 -6.13 -5.41 12.16
C HIS A 55 -5.56 -5.77 10.79
N VAL A 56 -6.39 -5.70 9.75
CA VAL A 56 -5.97 -5.88 8.36
C VAL A 56 -6.23 -4.59 7.59
N PRO A 57 -5.21 -3.73 7.41
CA PRO A 57 -5.43 -2.36 6.96
C PRO A 57 -6.08 -2.27 5.57
N ALA A 58 -5.66 -3.11 4.63
CA ALA A 58 -6.22 -3.21 3.28
C ALA A 58 -6.24 -4.69 2.84
N PRO A 59 -7.35 -5.42 3.06
CA PRO A 59 -7.45 -6.86 2.79
C PRO A 59 -7.19 -7.25 1.33
N GLY A 60 -6.01 -7.77 1.02
CA GLY A 60 -5.62 -8.15 -0.35
C GLY A 60 -5.77 -9.64 -0.64
N ARG A 61 -5.83 -10.46 0.41
CA ARG A 61 -6.00 -11.91 0.35
C ARG A 61 -7.37 -12.32 0.81
N ASP A 62 -7.92 -13.31 0.13
CA ASP A 62 -9.14 -13.99 0.53
C ASP A 62 -8.79 -15.02 1.60
N LEU A 63 -9.10 -14.69 2.86
CA LEU A 63 -8.76 -15.50 4.04
C LEU A 63 -10.05 -15.81 4.84
N PRO A 64 -10.15 -17.00 5.46
CA PRO A 64 -11.38 -17.46 6.09
C PRO A 64 -11.98 -16.52 7.14
N TRP A 65 -11.17 -15.73 7.85
CA TRP A 65 -11.66 -14.81 8.89
C TRP A 65 -12.57 -13.68 8.38
N TYR A 66 -12.74 -13.52 7.06
CA TYR A 66 -13.77 -12.64 6.49
C TYR A 66 -15.14 -13.33 6.29
N GLU A 67 -15.21 -14.65 6.39
CA GLU A 67 -16.46 -15.41 6.28
C GLU A 67 -17.15 -15.58 7.64
N PRO A 68 -18.48 -15.84 7.67
CA PRO A 68 -19.20 -16.10 8.92
C PRO A 68 -18.66 -17.31 9.68
N GLY A 69 -18.62 -17.23 11.01
CA GLY A 69 -18.22 -18.31 11.91
C GLY A 69 -16.82 -18.19 12.50
N TRP A 70 -16.11 -17.10 12.20
CA TRP A 70 -14.76 -16.82 12.68
C TRP A 70 -14.70 -15.78 13.80
N GLU A 71 -15.83 -15.16 14.14
CA GLU A 71 -15.92 -13.98 15.00
C GLU A 71 -15.55 -14.26 16.47
N GLU A 72 -15.72 -15.50 16.94
CA GLU A 72 -15.26 -15.90 18.28
C GLU A 72 -13.73 -15.94 18.37
N THR A 73 -13.05 -16.17 17.23
CA THR A 73 -11.60 -16.25 17.17
C THR A 73 -10.99 -14.90 16.81
N PHE A 74 -11.54 -14.22 15.80
CA PHE A 74 -11.00 -12.99 15.24
C PHE A 74 -12.06 -11.87 15.25
N GLY A 75 -11.79 -10.81 16.00
CA GLY A 75 -12.44 -9.52 15.81
C GLY A 75 -11.66 -8.71 14.78
N VAL A 76 -12.22 -8.55 13.58
CA VAL A 76 -11.48 -7.97 12.44
C VAL A 76 -11.79 -6.48 12.29
N SER A 77 -10.74 -5.67 12.21
CA SER A 77 -10.81 -4.25 11.85
C SER A 77 -10.04 -3.98 10.56
N ILE A 78 -10.57 -3.08 9.72
CA ILE A 78 -9.97 -2.73 8.43
C ILE A 78 -9.92 -1.21 8.24
N GLY A 79 -8.86 -0.71 7.60
CA GLY A 79 -8.68 0.74 7.32
C GLY A 79 -9.11 1.16 5.91
N PHE A 80 -9.16 0.21 4.98
CA PHE A 80 -9.58 0.42 3.59
C PHE A 80 -10.32 -0.81 3.08
N VAL A 81 -11.58 -0.64 2.68
CA VAL A 81 -12.41 -1.77 2.24
C VAL A 81 -12.02 -2.22 0.83
N LEU A 82 -11.57 -3.47 0.70
CA LEU A 82 -11.30 -4.13 -0.58
C LEU A 82 -12.33 -5.23 -0.85
N PRO A 83 -12.47 -5.71 -2.11
CA PRO A 83 -13.55 -6.61 -2.50
C PRO A 83 -13.74 -7.84 -1.61
N VAL A 84 -12.64 -8.42 -1.12
CA VAL A 84 -12.66 -9.63 -0.26
C VAL A 84 -13.34 -9.40 1.10
N ALA A 85 -13.32 -8.17 1.62
CA ALA A 85 -13.88 -7.85 2.93
C ALA A 85 -15.28 -7.19 2.86
N ARG A 86 -15.76 -6.81 1.67
CA ARG A 86 -17.03 -6.05 1.52
C ARG A 86 -18.22 -6.75 2.16
N LYS A 87 -18.37 -8.07 1.92
CA LYS A 87 -19.46 -8.86 2.49
C LYS A 87 -19.45 -8.84 4.03
N MET A 88 -18.28 -8.99 4.64
CA MET A 88 -18.12 -8.90 6.10
C MET A 88 -18.56 -7.53 6.64
N MET A 89 -18.22 -6.45 5.92
CA MET A 89 -18.61 -5.09 6.29
C MET A 89 -20.12 -4.84 6.11
N ASP A 90 -20.71 -5.31 5.01
CA ASP A 90 -22.15 -5.21 4.75
C ASP A 90 -22.97 -5.95 5.82
N GLU A 91 -22.46 -7.10 6.27
CA GLU A 91 -23.02 -7.91 7.35
C GLU A 91 -22.70 -7.36 8.75
N ARG A 92 -21.91 -6.27 8.86
CA ARG A 92 -21.51 -5.62 10.12
C ARG A 92 -20.76 -6.55 11.08
N ARG A 93 -19.93 -7.44 10.53
CA ARG A 93 -19.13 -8.42 11.29
C ARG A 93 -17.70 -7.95 11.57
N GLY A 94 -17.26 -6.85 10.97
CA GLY A 94 -15.98 -6.22 11.23
C GLY A 94 -16.08 -4.72 11.37
N ASP A 95 -15.04 -4.13 11.96
CA ASP A 95 -14.96 -2.71 12.26
C ASP A 95 -14.21 -1.95 11.13
N TYR A 96 -14.70 -0.75 10.81
CA TYR A 96 -14.01 0.16 9.91
C TYR A 96 -13.28 1.22 10.72
N LEU A 97 -11.96 1.30 10.58
CA LEU A 97 -11.14 2.33 11.20
C LEU A 97 -11.12 3.56 10.30
N VAL A 98 -11.71 4.66 10.78
CA VAL A 98 -11.76 5.93 10.07
C VAL A 98 -10.43 6.66 10.25
N SER A 99 -9.67 6.83 9.17
CA SER A 99 -8.43 7.63 9.21
C SER A 99 -8.70 9.11 8.88
N GLY A 100 -7.88 9.99 9.45
CA GLY A 100 -7.91 11.44 9.21
C GLY A 100 -7.01 11.91 8.06
N LEU A 101 -6.98 13.23 7.85
CA LEU A 101 -6.24 13.92 6.78
C LEU A 101 -4.77 13.52 6.65
N LEU A 102 -4.09 13.23 7.77
CA LEU A 102 -2.66 12.94 7.78
C LEU A 102 -2.32 11.45 7.61
N TRP A 103 -3.33 10.55 7.52
CA TRP A 103 -3.24 9.09 7.43
C TRP A 103 -2.48 8.38 8.56
N ALA A 104 -1.27 8.84 8.88
CA ALA A 104 -0.52 8.53 10.07
C ALA A 104 -1.23 9.13 11.29
N GLU A 105 -2.14 8.36 11.86
CA GLU A 105 -2.64 8.66 13.19
C GLU A 105 -1.49 8.66 14.19
N GLU A 106 -1.51 9.62 15.11
CA GLU A 106 -0.59 9.66 16.23
C GLU A 106 -0.65 8.32 16.99
N PRO A 107 0.49 7.81 17.50
CA PRO A 107 0.53 6.56 18.28
C PRO A 107 -0.44 6.56 19.47
N SER A 108 -0.80 7.75 19.98
CA SER A 108 -1.77 7.91 21.07
C SER A 108 -3.22 7.67 20.67
N VAL A 109 -3.52 7.65 19.36
CA VAL A 109 -4.86 7.41 18.80
C VAL A 109 -5.03 5.92 18.45
N ARG A 110 -3.95 5.25 18.05
CA ARG A 110 -3.97 3.81 17.74
C ARG A 110 -3.81 2.97 19.00
N GLU A 111 -4.56 1.88 19.06
CA GLU A 111 -4.34 0.87 20.09
C GLU A 111 -2.93 0.24 19.92
N PRO A 112 -2.18 -0.01 21.01
CA PRO A 112 -0.91 -0.71 20.92
C PRO A 112 -1.05 -2.04 20.19
N VAL A 113 -0.08 -2.34 19.33
CA VAL A 113 -0.02 -3.60 18.58
C VAL A 113 0.86 -4.59 19.34
N ASP A 114 0.31 -5.74 19.69
CA ASP A 114 1.04 -6.80 20.39
C ASP A 114 1.95 -7.55 19.43
N VAL A 115 1.45 -7.88 18.24
CA VAL A 115 2.20 -8.63 17.22
C VAL A 115 1.95 -8.02 15.84
N LEU A 116 3.01 -7.56 15.19
CA LEU A 116 2.98 -7.07 13.81
C LEU A 116 3.48 -8.14 12.85
N LEU A 117 2.69 -8.42 11.82
CA LEU A 117 3.04 -9.32 10.73
C LEU A 117 3.42 -8.49 9.50
N ILE A 118 4.64 -8.69 9.00
CA ILE A 118 5.17 -7.94 7.85
C ILE A 118 5.75 -8.88 6.78
N TYR A 119 5.83 -8.37 5.55
CA TYR A 119 6.43 -9.06 4.42
C TYR A 119 7.63 -8.26 3.90
N LEU A 120 8.77 -8.92 3.75
CA LEU A 120 10.06 -8.28 3.44
C LEU A 120 10.84 -9.04 2.37
N SER A 121 11.84 -8.37 1.80
CA SER A 121 12.93 -9.07 1.13
C SER A 121 13.78 -9.81 2.17
N THR A 122 14.62 -10.75 1.73
CA THR A 122 15.76 -11.20 2.54
C THR A 122 16.71 -10.03 2.85
N PRO A 123 17.61 -10.13 3.86
CA PRO A 123 18.64 -9.12 4.09
C PRO A 123 19.66 -9.07 2.94
N ASP A 124 20.18 -7.88 2.64
CA ASP A 124 21.30 -7.66 1.72
C ASP A 124 22.67 -7.91 2.39
N GLU A 125 23.78 -7.60 1.69
CA GLU A 125 25.13 -7.78 2.21
C GLU A 125 25.44 -6.97 3.48
N HIS A 126 24.63 -5.97 3.79
CA HIS A 126 24.75 -5.07 4.93
C HIS A 126 23.72 -5.37 6.04
N GLY A 127 22.90 -6.40 5.89
CA GLY A 127 21.87 -6.76 6.88
C GLY A 127 20.59 -5.92 6.77
N TYR A 128 20.35 -5.26 5.63
CA TYR A 128 19.13 -4.50 5.39
C TYR A 128 18.11 -5.29 4.56
N CYS A 129 16.89 -5.34 5.08
CA CYS A 129 15.73 -5.80 4.35
C CYS A 129 15.02 -4.59 3.71
N SER A 130 14.25 -4.86 2.65
CA SER A 130 13.38 -3.89 1.97
C SER A 130 11.93 -4.27 2.21
N PHE A 131 11.04 -3.28 2.39
CA PHE A 131 9.58 -3.50 2.38
C PHE A 131 9.04 -3.70 0.94
N GLY A 132 9.92 -3.65 -0.04
CA GLY A 132 9.64 -3.90 -1.44
C GLY A 132 8.78 -2.83 -2.05
N ALA A 133 7.64 -3.22 -2.60
CA ALA A 133 6.81 -2.32 -3.40
C ALA A 133 5.94 -1.37 -2.55
N SER A 134 6.05 -1.38 -1.22
CA SER A 134 5.10 -0.70 -0.35
C SER A 134 5.74 -0.33 0.98
N LEU A 135 5.74 0.95 1.37
CA LEU A 135 6.26 1.43 2.65
C LEU A 135 5.14 1.80 3.63
N TRP A 136 4.27 2.75 3.27
CA TRP A 136 3.22 3.28 4.16
C TRP A 136 3.76 3.70 5.52
N ASP A 137 3.16 3.22 6.61
CA ASP A 137 3.54 3.50 7.98
C ASP A 137 4.37 2.36 8.60
N LYS A 138 4.84 1.39 7.79
CA LYS A 138 5.50 0.17 8.29
C LYS A 138 6.64 0.44 9.25
N LYS A 139 7.44 1.47 9.02
CA LYS A 139 8.54 1.84 9.93
C LYS A 139 8.05 2.31 11.29
N LYS A 140 6.91 3.03 11.33
CA LYS A 140 6.27 3.41 12.58
C LYS A 140 5.66 2.19 13.25
N ALA A 141 4.97 1.33 12.49
CA ALA A 141 4.37 0.11 13.01
C ALA A 141 5.41 -0.84 13.65
N VAL A 142 6.56 -1.05 12.98
CA VAL A 142 7.67 -1.88 13.51
C VAL A 142 8.18 -1.34 14.85
N ARG A 143 8.32 -0.02 14.99
CA ARG A 143 8.79 0.61 16.24
C ARG A 143 7.77 0.57 17.38
N GLN A 144 6.49 0.46 17.05
CA GLN A 144 5.38 0.47 18.01
C GLN A 144 4.98 -0.93 18.46
N ALA A 145 5.22 -1.94 17.63
CA ALA A 145 4.85 -3.31 17.92
C ALA A 145 5.71 -3.89 19.05
N ARG A 146 5.09 -4.68 19.93
CA ARG A 146 5.81 -5.44 20.97
C ARG A 146 6.62 -6.60 20.37
N LEU A 147 6.11 -7.19 19.28
CA LEU A 147 6.72 -8.32 18.57
C LEU A 147 6.54 -8.13 17.06
N VAL A 148 7.61 -8.32 16.29
CA VAL A 148 7.59 -8.23 14.81
C VAL A 148 7.97 -9.58 14.20
N LEU A 149 7.01 -10.18 13.49
CA LEU A 149 7.20 -11.41 12.72
C LEU A 149 7.26 -11.06 11.23
N ALA A 150 8.39 -11.36 10.58
CA ALA A 150 8.62 -11.01 9.20
C ALA A 150 8.71 -12.24 8.31
N GLU A 151 7.82 -12.34 7.32
CA GLU A 151 7.97 -13.32 6.24
C GLU A 151 8.88 -12.74 5.15
N THR A 152 9.95 -13.45 4.83
CA THR A 152 10.99 -12.98 3.89
C THR A 152 10.94 -13.73 2.58
N ASN A 153 10.92 -12.98 1.48
CA ASN A 153 10.95 -13.51 0.12
C ASN A 153 12.19 -12.99 -0.65
N PRO A 154 13.09 -13.88 -1.11
CA PRO A 154 14.25 -13.47 -1.90
C PRO A 154 13.90 -12.86 -3.27
N GLU A 155 12.69 -13.11 -3.78
CA GLU A 155 12.20 -12.57 -5.05
C GLU A 155 11.44 -11.25 -4.89
N LEU A 156 11.26 -10.76 -3.65
CA LEU A 156 10.62 -9.46 -3.46
C LEU A 156 11.53 -8.36 -4.00
N ILE A 157 10.97 -7.50 -4.86
CA ILE A 157 11.69 -6.35 -5.40
C ILE A 157 12.22 -5.43 -4.28
N ARG A 158 13.21 -4.61 -4.60
CA ARG A 158 13.75 -3.58 -3.72
C ARG A 158 13.58 -2.21 -4.36
N THR A 159 13.00 -1.28 -3.63
CA THR A 159 12.81 0.11 -4.09
C THR A 159 13.60 1.05 -3.21
N TYR A 160 14.20 2.10 -3.79
CA TYR A 160 14.98 3.10 -3.04
C TYR A 160 14.08 4.00 -2.17
N GLY A 161 14.66 5.04 -1.56
CA GLY A 161 14.00 5.91 -0.60
C GLY A 161 14.21 5.43 0.83
N ASP A 162 13.26 5.72 1.72
CA ASP A 162 13.31 5.35 3.14
C ASP A 162 12.78 3.93 3.41
N ASN A 163 12.79 3.07 2.39
CA ASN A 163 12.05 1.81 2.31
C ASN A 163 12.81 0.57 2.84
N TYR A 164 13.76 0.79 3.73
CA TYR A 164 14.63 -0.24 4.30
C TYR A 164 14.59 -0.21 5.83
N LEU A 165 14.90 -1.37 6.41
CA LEU A 165 15.11 -1.57 7.84
C LEU A 165 16.18 -2.63 8.07
N HIS A 166 16.89 -2.53 9.20
CA HIS A 166 17.95 -3.49 9.53
C HIS A 166 17.37 -4.68 10.29
N ILE A 167 17.96 -5.88 10.15
CA ILE A 167 17.47 -7.10 10.82
C ILE A 167 17.39 -6.99 12.36
N SER A 168 18.10 -6.04 12.95
CA SER A 168 18.06 -5.79 14.40
C SER A 168 16.71 -5.26 14.87
N GLU A 169 15.90 -4.72 13.96
CA GLU A 169 14.55 -4.20 14.24
C GLU A 169 13.47 -5.28 14.14
N ILE A 170 13.84 -6.53 13.81
CA ILE A 170 12.93 -7.66 13.64
C ILE A 170 13.19 -8.73 14.70
N ASP A 171 12.14 -9.29 15.29
CA ASP A 171 12.28 -10.35 16.29
C ASP A 171 12.51 -11.72 15.65
N TYR A 172 11.67 -12.11 14.69
CA TYR A 172 11.77 -13.39 14.00
C TYR A 172 11.46 -13.31 12.52
N PHE A 173 12.13 -14.16 11.75
CA PHE A 173 11.95 -14.30 10.31
C PHE A 173 11.34 -15.66 9.97
N VAL A 174 10.51 -15.69 8.93
CA VAL A 174 9.90 -16.90 8.36
C VAL A 174 10.19 -16.92 6.87
N PRO A 175 10.68 -18.04 6.30
CA PRO A 175 10.88 -18.13 4.85
C PRO A 175 9.54 -18.18 4.12
N HIS A 176 9.40 -17.37 3.05
CA HIS A 176 8.21 -17.37 2.21
C HIS A 176 8.12 -18.63 1.34
N THR A 177 6.93 -19.22 1.24
CA THR A 177 6.60 -20.26 0.25
C THR A 177 6.06 -19.63 -1.04
N PRO A 178 6.74 -19.76 -2.19
CA PRO A 178 6.29 -19.18 -3.45
C PRO A 178 4.87 -19.62 -3.83
N THR A 179 3.99 -18.65 -4.05
CA THR A 179 2.57 -18.90 -4.39
C THR A 179 2.31 -19.03 -5.89
N GLY A 180 3.33 -18.83 -6.74
CA GLY A 180 3.20 -18.85 -8.21
C GLY A 180 2.43 -17.66 -8.81
N LYS A 181 2.05 -16.65 -8.01
CA LYS A 181 1.44 -15.42 -8.52
C LYS A 181 2.44 -14.64 -9.36
N VAL A 182 2.01 -14.22 -10.55
CA VAL A 182 2.81 -13.45 -11.50
C VAL A 182 2.44 -11.96 -11.36
N PRO A 183 3.41 -11.02 -11.37
CA PRO A 183 3.14 -9.59 -11.44
C PRO A 183 2.18 -9.22 -12.59
N GLY A 184 1.29 -8.26 -12.35
CA GLY A 184 0.30 -7.79 -13.32
C GLY A 184 -0.95 -8.66 -13.46
N ALA A 185 -1.07 -9.76 -12.68
CA ALA A 185 -2.30 -10.56 -12.63
C ALA A 185 -3.49 -9.83 -11.99
N THR A 186 -3.22 -8.87 -11.11
CA THR A 186 -4.18 -7.95 -10.51
C THR A 186 -3.59 -6.55 -10.48
N ASP A 187 -4.44 -5.53 -10.35
CA ASP A 187 -3.97 -4.19 -10.00
C ASP A 187 -3.50 -4.11 -8.54
N ILE A 188 -3.09 -2.92 -8.10
CA ILE A 188 -2.62 -2.67 -6.73
C ILE A 188 -3.70 -2.86 -5.66
N LEU A 189 -4.98 -2.85 -6.04
CA LEU A 189 -6.13 -3.08 -5.16
C LEU A 189 -6.62 -4.55 -5.22
N GLY A 190 -5.88 -5.44 -5.90
CA GLY A 190 -6.22 -6.86 -6.01
C GLY A 190 -7.35 -7.18 -7.00
N ARG A 191 -7.79 -6.22 -7.83
CA ARG A 191 -8.89 -6.43 -8.77
C ARG A 191 -8.38 -7.02 -10.09
N LYS A 192 -9.22 -7.84 -10.73
CA LYS A 192 -8.98 -8.25 -12.12
C LYS A 192 -9.14 -7.02 -13.02
N THR A 193 -8.11 -6.71 -13.79
CA THR A 193 -8.15 -5.63 -14.77
C THR A 193 -9.10 -6.01 -15.91
N ALA A 194 -10.35 -5.55 -15.87
CA ALA A 194 -11.14 -5.36 -17.08
C ALA A 194 -10.69 -4.01 -17.63
N GLY A 195 -10.19 -3.97 -18.87
CA GLY A 195 -9.60 -2.77 -19.48
C GLY A 195 -10.51 -1.54 -19.42
N PRO A 196 -10.00 -0.36 -19.83
CA PRO A 196 -10.76 0.87 -19.76
C PRO A 196 -12.03 0.75 -20.64
N GLY A 197 -13.17 1.22 -20.11
CA GLY A 197 -14.36 1.44 -20.92
C GLY A 197 -14.35 2.82 -21.58
N GLU A 198 -15.24 3.05 -22.54
CA GLU A 198 -15.39 4.33 -23.28
C GLU A 198 -15.49 5.56 -22.35
N THR A 199 -16.16 5.41 -21.21
CA THR A 199 -16.24 6.46 -20.18
C THR A 199 -14.87 6.81 -19.61
N ALA A 200 -14.02 5.83 -19.33
CA ALA A 200 -12.67 6.07 -18.79
C ALA A 200 -11.78 6.72 -19.85
N GLU A 201 -11.89 6.30 -21.11
CA GLU A 201 -11.19 6.92 -22.25
C GLU A 201 -11.54 8.40 -22.41
N THR A 202 -12.84 8.71 -22.36
CA THR A 202 -13.35 10.07 -22.48
C THR A 202 -12.88 10.95 -21.31
N ILE A 203 -12.98 10.46 -20.08
CA ILE A 203 -12.50 11.18 -18.88
C ILE A 203 -10.99 11.43 -18.97
N ALA A 204 -10.21 10.42 -19.36
CA ALA A 204 -8.76 10.54 -19.51
C ALA A 204 -8.37 11.59 -20.55
N ALA A 205 -9.09 11.65 -21.68
CA ALA A 205 -8.88 12.67 -22.70
C ALA A 205 -9.12 14.09 -22.17
N TYR A 206 -10.19 14.30 -21.37
CA TYR A 206 -10.44 15.60 -20.73
C TYR A 206 -9.38 15.94 -19.69
N VAL A 207 -9.02 15.00 -18.81
CA VAL A 207 -7.99 15.21 -17.77
C VAL A 207 -6.64 15.54 -18.40
N ALA A 208 -6.28 14.92 -19.53
CA ALA A 208 -5.04 15.23 -20.23
C ALA A 208 -4.95 16.67 -20.76
N THR A 209 -6.08 17.38 -20.90
CA THR A 209 -6.09 18.80 -21.33
C THR A 209 -5.70 19.77 -20.22
N VAL A 210 -5.87 19.39 -18.95
CA VAL A 210 -5.50 20.23 -17.80
C VAL A 210 -4.06 20.02 -17.35
N ILE A 211 -3.47 18.86 -17.69
CA ILE A 211 -2.06 18.54 -17.43
C ILE A 211 -1.19 19.23 -18.48
N LYS A 212 -0.14 19.91 -18.04
CA LYS A 212 0.85 20.61 -18.86
C LYS A 212 2.22 19.94 -18.75
N ASP A 213 3.10 20.27 -19.68
CA ASP A 213 4.50 19.83 -19.62
C ASP A 213 5.16 20.40 -18.36
N GLY A 214 5.94 19.57 -17.67
CA GLY A 214 6.60 19.94 -16.42
C GLY A 214 5.75 19.86 -15.15
N ASP A 215 4.44 19.57 -15.25
CA ASP A 215 3.58 19.40 -14.07
C ASP A 215 4.04 18.23 -13.19
N THR A 216 3.84 18.34 -11.88
CA THR A 216 3.99 17.21 -10.94
C THR A 216 2.63 16.58 -10.71
N ILE A 217 2.47 15.30 -11.06
CA ILE A 217 1.18 14.62 -11.00
C ILE A 217 1.09 13.63 -9.83
N GLU A 218 -0.10 13.57 -9.25
CA GLU A 218 -0.61 12.45 -8.48
C GLU A 218 -1.74 11.79 -9.28
N VAL A 219 -1.80 10.46 -9.25
CA VAL A 219 -2.86 9.70 -9.91
C VAL A 219 -3.37 8.63 -8.95
N GLY A 220 -4.63 8.77 -8.56
CA GLY A 220 -5.32 7.83 -7.70
C GLY A 220 -5.44 6.45 -8.33
N VAL A 221 -5.56 5.44 -7.47
CA VAL A 221 -5.82 4.05 -7.85
C VAL A 221 -7.30 3.75 -7.65
N GLY A 222 -7.89 2.96 -8.54
CA GLY A 222 -9.32 2.71 -8.51
C GLY A 222 -10.14 3.55 -9.48
N GLY A 223 -10.93 2.87 -10.32
CA GLY A 223 -12.00 3.52 -11.07
C GLY A 223 -11.47 4.07 -12.39
N THR A 224 -11.74 5.34 -12.68
CA THR A 224 -11.41 5.94 -13.98
C THR A 224 -10.03 6.58 -14.01
N ALA A 225 -9.53 7.10 -12.89
CA ALA A 225 -8.24 7.80 -12.81
C ALA A 225 -7.04 6.89 -13.12
N GLU A 226 -7.07 5.65 -12.64
CA GLU A 226 -5.96 4.68 -12.77
C GLU A 226 -5.63 4.27 -14.22
N TRP A 227 -6.54 4.53 -15.15
CA TRP A 227 -6.33 4.25 -16.57
C TRP A 227 -5.57 5.35 -17.30
N LEU A 228 -5.49 6.55 -16.73
CA LEU A 228 -4.85 7.72 -17.35
C LEU A 228 -3.42 7.40 -17.86
N PRO A 229 -2.53 6.74 -17.09
CA PRO A 229 -1.17 6.43 -17.55
C PRO A 229 -1.11 5.32 -18.61
N GLN A 230 -2.21 4.57 -18.80
CA GLN A 230 -2.28 3.39 -19.69
C GLN A 230 -2.94 3.72 -21.04
N LEU A 231 -3.70 4.81 -21.11
CA LEU A 231 -4.53 5.19 -22.27
C LEU A 231 -3.80 5.99 -23.37
N GLY A 232 -2.48 6.17 -23.24
CA GLY A 232 -1.68 6.90 -24.22
C GLY A 232 -1.89 8.42 -24.24
N VAL A 233 -2.86 8.95 -23.49
CA VAL A 233 -3.21 10.38 -23.49
C VAL A 233 -2.11 11.29 -22.93
N LEU A 234 -1.14 10.73 -22.22
CA LEU A 234 0.03 11.43 -21.69
C LEU A 234 1.29 11.30 -22.57
N GLU A 235 1.27 10.52 -23.67
CA GLU A 235 2.49 10.23 -24.44
C GLU A 235 3.12 11.45 -25.12
N ASN A 236 2.31 12.48 -25.39
CA ASN A 236 2.78 13.74 -25.97
C ASN A 236 3.15 14.79 -24.91
N LYS A 237 3.11 14.44 -23.62
CA LYS A 237 3.60 15.32 -22.56
C LYS A 237 5.09 15.17 -22.40
N HIS A 238 5.72 16.23 -21.91
CA HIS A 238 7.16 16.27 -21.70
C HIS A 238 7.51 16.65 -20.27
N ASP A 239 8.52 15.97 -19.74
CA ASP A 239 9.16 16.30 -18.47
C ASP A 239 8.23 16.32 -17.24
N LEU A 240 7.21 15.46 -17.23
CA LEU A 240 6.31 15.31 -16.08
C LEU A 240 7.07 14.85 -14.83
N GLY A 241 6.64 15.34 -13.67
CA GLY A 241 7.02 14.86 -12.35
C GLY A 241 5.96 13.96 -11.74
N VAL A 242 6.36 13.10 -10.79
CA VAL A 242 5.43 12.24 -10.03
C VAL A 242 5.71 12.33 -8.54
N HIS A 243 4.70 12.74 -7.77
CA HIS A 243 4.62 12.65 -6.31
C HIS A 243 3.21 12.16 -5.98
N SER A 244 3.06 10.88 -5.67
CA SER A 244 1.74 10.22 -5.64
C SER A 244 1.61 9.32 -4.42
N GLU A 245 0.40 9.09 -3.90
CA GLU A 245 0.21 8.07 -2.84
C GLU A 245 0.69 6.70 -3.35
N ASN A 246 0.03 6.24 -4.42
CA ASN A 246 0.34 4.99 -5.09
C ASN A 246 0.86 5.28 -6.49
N LEU A 247 1.72 4.43 -7.02
CA LEU A 247 2.06 4.42 -8.44
C LEU A 247 1.14 3.43 -9.17
N PRO A 248 0.10 3.91 -9.88
CA PRO A 248 -0.70 3.04 -10.73
C PRO A 248 0.13 2.46 -11.87
N ARG A 249 -0.37 1.35 -12.42
CA ARG A 249 0.15 0.72 -13.63
C ARG A 249 0.26 1.76 -14.77
N GLY A 250 1.34 1.69 -15.55
CA GLY A 250 1.62 2.62 -16.65
C GLY A 250 2.60 3.74 -16.29
N ILE A 251 2.74 4.13 -15.00
CA ILE A 251 3.69 5.19 -14.63
C ILE A 251 5.13 4.79 -14.95
N ALA A 252 5.54 3.57 -14.60
CA ALA A 252 6.88 3.07 -14.95
C ALA A 252 7.09 3.04 -16.48
N SER A 253 6.04 2.71 -17.24
CA SER A 253 6.07 2.79 -18.70
C SER A 253 6.29 4.22 -19.23
N LEU A 254 5.71 5.23 -18.59
CA LEU A 254 5.94 6.64 -18.95
C LEU A 254 7.38 7.09 -18.63
N VAL A 255 7.98 6.55 -17.55
CA VAL A 255 9.41 6.78 -17.24
C VAL A 255 10.29 6.14 -18.31
N MET A 256 10.03 4.88 -18.69
CA MET A 256 10.77 4.18 -19.76
C MET A 256 10.70 4.92 -21.10
N LYS A 257 9.59 5.61 -21.38
CA LYS A 257 9.38 6.42 -22.59
C LYS A 257 9.98 7.84 -22.50
N GLY A 258 10.49 8.26 -21.35
CA GLY A 258 11.00 9.61 -21.13
C GLY A 258 9.93 10.71 -21.02
N VAL A 259 8.66 10.33 -20.89
CA VAL A 259 7.54 11.27 -20.65
C VAL A 259 7.61 11.81 -19.21
N VAL A 260 7.88 10.91 -18.26
CA VAL A 260 8.12 11.26 -16.85
C VAL A 260 9.62 11.32 -16.62
N THR A 261 10.13 12.51 -16.30
CA THR A 261 11.56 12.73 -15.98
C THR A 261 11.75 13.27 -14.57
N GLY A 262 10.74 13.93 -14.00
CA GLY A 262 10.80 14.57 -12.69
C GLY A 262 11.76 15.76 -12.61
N ARG A 263 12.33 16.22 -13.74
CA ARG A 263 13.38 17.25 -13.72
C ARG A 263 12.93 18.61 -13.19
N PHE A 264 11.63 18.91 -13.29
CA PHE A 264 11.03 20.17 -12.87
C PHE A 264 10.34 20.09 -11.50
N LYS A 265 10.36 18.93 -10.84
CA LYS A 265 9.85 18.84 -9.47
C LYS A 265 10.64 19.76 -8.55
N THR A 266 9.92 20.53 -7.73
CA THR A 266 10.52 21.48 -6.77
C THR A 266 11.28 20.74 -5.66
N ILE A 267 10.71 19.62 -5.19
CA ILE A 267 11.36 18.71 -4.24
C ILE A 267 11.50 17.30 -4.84
N ASN A 268 12.54 16.58 -4.42
CA ASN A 268 12.93 15.29 -5.02
C ASN A 268 13.06 15.35 -6.56
N PRO A 269 13.84 16.31 -7.13
CA PRO A 269 14.01 16.43 -8.58
C PRO A 269 14.63 15.17 -9.18
N GLY A 270 14.11 14.77 -10.34
CA GLY A 270 14.54 13.55 -11.04
C GLY A 270 14.02 12.25 -10.44
N LYS A 271 13.16 12.32 -9.42
CA LYS A 271 12.63 11.14 -8.70
C LYS A 271 11.12 10.98 -8.89
N VAL A 272 10.71 9.74 -9.07
CA VAL A 272 9.33 9.28 -8.92
C VAL A 272 9.14 8.90 -7.46
N VAL A 273 8.29 9.65 -6.75
CA VAL A 273 8.09 9.51 -5.30
C VAL A 273 6.70 8.97 -5.02
N SER A 274 6.61 7.95 -4.17
CA SER A 274 5.34 7.47 -3.63
C SER A 274 5.45 6.76 -2.28
N THR A 275 4.33 6.31 -1.72
CA THR A 275 4.35 5.38 -0.56
C THR A 275 4.27 3.92 -1.00
N ALA A 276 3.66 3.64 -2.15
CA ALA A 276 3.65 2.31 -2.75
C ALA A 276 3.66 2.35 -4.27
N CYS A 277 4.06 1.23 -4.86
CA CYS A 277 4.06 0.96 -6.30
C CYS A 277 3.62 -0.49 -6.50
N GLY A 278 2.69 -0.77 -7.42
CA GLY A 278 2.19 -2.12 -7.57
C GLY A 278 1.14 -2.27 -8.65
N GLY A 279 0.77 -3.52 -8.94
CA GLY A 279 -0.16 -3.84 -10.03
C GLY A 279 0.39 -3.64 -11.45
N GLY A 280 1.67 -3.25 -11.56
CA GLY A 280 2.37 -3.13 -12.83
C GLY A 280 2.60 -4.48 -13.51
N THR A 281 2.90 -4.46 -14.80
CA THR A 281 3.36 -5.66 -15.52
C THR A 281 4.67 -6.17 -14.95
N ARG A 282 5.06 -7.40 -15.30
CA ARG A 282 6.40 -7.90 -14.97
C ARG A 282 7.51 -6.94 -15.39
N ASP A 283 7.45 -6.45 -16.63
CA ASP A 283 8.46 -5.50 -17.14
C ASP A 283 8.52 -4.21 -16.33
N GLU A 284 7.37 -3.66 -15.91
CA GLU A 284 7.33 -2.48 -15.06
C GLU A 284 7.90 -2.74 -13.66
N MET A 285 7.54 -3.87 -13.04
CA MET A 285 8.02 -4.21 -11.71
C MET A 285 9.53 -4.53 -11.73
N ASP A 286 10.01 -5.21 -12.77
CA ASP A 286 11.43 -5.48 -12.99
C ASP A 286 12.21 -4.17 -13.26
N PHE A 287 11.61 -3.20 -13.96
CA PHE A 287 12.21 -1.88 -14.19
C PHE A 287 12.27 -1.00 -12.93
N ILE A 288 11.30 -1.14 -12.01
CA ILE A 288 11.31 -0.44 -10.72
C ILE A 288 12.37 -1.04 -9.78
N ASN A 289 12.55 -2.36 -9.83
CA ASN A 289 13.46 -3.08 -8.93
C ASN A 289 14.90 -2.54 -9.02
N MET A 290 15.43 -2.09 -7.88
CA MET A 290 16.78 -1.53 -7.75
C MET A 290 17.07 -0.38 -8.73
N ASN A 291 16.05 0.39 -9.12
CA ASN A 291 16.19 1.57 -9.96
C ASN A 291 16.11 2.86 -9.13
N PRO A 292 17.20 3.67 -9.06
CA PRO A 292 17.29 4.84 -8.19
C PRO A 292 16.38 6.00 -8.58
N VAL A 293 15.66 5.91 -9.71
CA VAL A 293 14.62 6.89 -10.08
C VAL A 293 13.39 6.75 -9.18
N PHE A 294 13.08 5.54 -8.71
CA PHE A 294 11.91 5.26 -7.88
C PHE A 294 12.28 5.24 -6.40
N GLU A 295 11.64 6.11 -5.63
CA GLU A 295 11.87 6.20 -4.18
C GLU A 295 10.54 6.11 -3.42
N LEU A 296 10.48 5.21 -2.44
CA LEU A 296 9.35 5.10 -1.54
C LEU A 296 9.65 5.77 -0.19
N TYR A 297 8.69 6.58 0.26
CA TYR A 297 8.73 7.28 1.54
C TYR A 297 7.48 6.98 2.37
N GLY A 298 7.56 7.25 3.67
CA GLY A 298 6.45 7.03 4.58
C GLY A 298 5.23 7.85 4.17
N SER A 299 4.04 7.34 4.48
CA SER A 299 2.78 8.05 4.19
C SER A 299 2.71 9.42 4.89
N ASP A 300 3.40 9.58 6.02
CA ASP A 300 3.52 10.85 6.74
C ASP A 300 4.35 11.93 6.03
N TYR A 301 5.17 11.55 5.06
CA TYR A 301 5.85 12.48 4.15
C TYR A 301 5.02 12.67 2.87
N VAL A 302 4.65 11.57 2.23
CA VAL A 302 4.02 11.59 0.91
C VAL A 302 2.64 12.25 0.95
N LEU A 303 1.88 12.01 2.03
CA LEU A 303 0.52 12.53 2.23
C LEU A 303 0.47 13.78 3.12
N ASP A 304 1.61 14.40 3.46
CA ASP A 304 1.58 15.68 4.17
C ASP A 304 1.17 16.80 3.18
N PRO A 305 0.05 17.51 3.40
CA PRO A 305 -0.38 18.57 2.50
C PRO A 305 0.68 19.67 2.32
N ARG A 306 1.56 19.87 3.29
CA ARG A 306 2.67 20.84 3.20
C ARG A 306 3.78 20.37 2.28
N VAL A 307 4.03 19.07 2.21
CA VAL A 307 4.98 18.46 1.26
C VAL A 307 4.38 18.47 -0.14
N ILE A 308 3.09 18.18 -0.27
CA ILE A 308 2.38 18.21 -1.54
C ILE A 308 2.36 19.64 -2.12
N ALA A 309 2.01 20.64 -1.31
CA ALA A 309 1.98 22.05 -1.70
C ALA A 309 3.37 22.65 -2.01
N ALA A 310 4.45 21.95 -1.65
CA ALA A 310 5.80 22.39 -1.97
C ALA A 310 6.20 22.10 -3.43
N HIS A 311 5.40 21.33 -4.18
CA HIS A 311 5.60 21.11 -5.62
C HIS A 311 4.90 22.20 -6.42
N ASP A 312 5.66 22.91 -7.25
CA ASP A 312 5.08 23.81 -8.23
C ASP A 312 4.27 23.01 -9.26
N ASN A 313 3.11 23.55 -9.66
CA ASN A 313 2.19 22.93 -10.62
C ASN A 313 1.79 21.49 -10.23
N MET A 314 1.42 21.29 -8.96
CA MET A 314 0.88 20.03 -8.47
C MET A 314 -0.51 19.76 -9.06
N VAL A 315 -0.71 18.60 -9.69
CA VAL A 315 -2.00 18.16 -10.25
C VAL A 315 -2.42 16.85 -9.59
N ALA A 316 -3.46 16.91 -8.76
CA ALA A 316 -4.05 15.76 -8.09
C ALA A 316 -5.25 15.21 -8.87
N ILE A 317 -5.25 13.91 -9.16
CA ILE A 317 -6.23 13.27 -10.05
C ILE A 317 -6.85 12.09 -9.32
N ASN A 318 -8.09 12.28 -8.85
CA ASN A 318 -8.79 11.33 -8.00
C ASN A 318 -10.15 10.94 -8.58
N ALA A 319 -10.68 9.81 -8.14
CA ALA A 319 -12.01 9.32 -8.53
C ALA A 319 -13.00 9.47 -7.38
N ALA A 320 -14.27 9.68 -7.70
CA ALA A 320 -15.35 9.78 -6.73
C ALA A 320 -16.50 8.83 -7.07
N LEU A 321 -17.29 8.45 -6.07
CA LEU A 321 -18.51 7.68 -6.24
C LEU A 321 -19.70 8.58 -6.55
N ALA A 322 -19.76 9.74 -5.89
CA ALA A 322 -20.81 10.73 -6.11
C ALA A 322 -20.31 12.15 -5.84
N VAL A 323 -20.91 13.11 -6.53
CA VAL A 323 -20.76 14.55 -6.29
C VAL A 323 -22.14 15.17 -6.25
N ASP A 324 -22.46 15.92 -5.19
CA ASP A 324 -23.74 16.62 -5.10
C ASP A 324 -23.71 17.99 -5.80
N LEU A 325 -24.87 18.65 -5.92
CA LEU A 325 -24.98 19.94 -6.60
C LEU A 325 -24.25 21.09 -5.89
N THR A 326 -23.83 20.89 -4.63
CA THR A 326 -23.04 21.86 -3.87
C THR A 326 -21.53 21.64 -4.01
N GLY A 327 -21.13 20.54 -4.65
CA GLY A 327 -19.74 20.15 -4.84
C GLY A 327 -19.18 19.26 -3.71
N GLN A 328 -20.03 18.74 -2.81
CA GLN A 328 -19.56 17.73 -1.85
C GLN A 328 -19.28 16.41 -2.56
N ILE A 329 -18.15 15.79 -2.23
CA ILE A 329 -17.64 14.59 -2.86
C ILE A 329 -17.74 13.44 -1.86
N ALA A 330 -18.36 12.33 -2.28
CA ALA A 330 -18.30 11.06 -1.57
C ALA A 330 -17.47 10.07 -2.40
N ALA A 331 -16.41 9.50 -1.81
CA ALA A 331 -15.48 8.61 -2.50
C ALA A 331 -15.31 7.24 -1.80
N GLU A 332 -15.71 7.17 -0.54
CA GLU A 332 -15.49 6.07 0.39
C GLU A 332 -16.72 5.16 0.56
N SER A 333 -17.93 5.70 0.39
CA SER A 333 -19.18 5.03 0.71
C SER A 333 -20.31 5.34 -0.26
N ILE A 334 -21.29 4.44 -0.30
CA ILE A 334 -22.60 4.67 -0.91
C ILE A 334 -23.62 4.63 0.22
N ALA A 335 -24.19 5.78 0.56
CA ALA A 335 -25.00 5.95 1.75
C ALA A 335 -24.26 5.46 3.01
N ALA A 336 -24.79 4.46 3.71
CA ALA A 336 -24.18 3.92 4.93
C ALA A 336 -23.21 2.75 4.68
N THR A 337 -23.01 2.35 3.42
CA THR A 337 -22.17 1.20 3.07
C THR A 337 -20.79 1.66 2.62
N MET A 338 -19.76 1.24 3.34
CA MET A 338 -18.37 1.49 2.97
C MET A 338 -17.98 0.63 1.75
N VAL A 339 -17.46 1.29 0.71
CA VAL A 339 -17.04 0.66 -0.55
C VAL A 339 -15.51 0.58 -0.67
N SER A 340 -14.83 1.57 -0.07
CA SER A 340 -13.38 1.75 -0.03
C SER A 340 -12.97 2.40 1.31
N GLY A 341 -12.01 3.31 1.32
CA GLY A 341 -11.69 4.13 2.49
C GLY A 341 -11.30 5.55 2.08
N THR A 342 -11.02 6.39 3.07
CA THR A 342 -10.72 7.82 2.90
C THR A 342 -9.53 8.08 1.95
N GLY A 343 -8.57 7.15 1.89
CA GLY A 343 -7.31 7.33 1.17
C GLY A 343 -6.56 8.62 1.53
N GLY A 344 -5.59 8.97 0.71
CA GLY A 344 -4.90 10.25 0.69
C GLY A 344 -5.54 11.28 -0.23
N GLN A 345 -6.70 10.99 -0.82
CA GLN A 345 -7.40 11.88 -1.75
C GLN A 345 -7.57 13.29 -1.17
N LEU A 346 -8.03 13.39 0.08
CA LEU A 346 -8.24 14.69 0.72
C LEU A 346 -6.91 15.43 0.95
N ALA A 347 -5.83 14.72 1.26
CA ALA A 347 -4.51 15.30 1.44
C ALA A 347 -3.97 15.89 0.13
N PHE A 348 -4.11 15.16 -0.98
CA PHE A 348 -3.72 15.63 -2.30
C PHE A 348 -4.59 16.77 -2.82
N ALA A 349 -5.91 16.70 -2.63
CA ALA A 349 -6.80 17.79 -2.97
C ALA A 349 -6.48 19.07 -2.18
N THR A 350 -6.15 18.93 -0.89
CA THR A 350 -5.77 20.06 -0.03
C THR A 350 -4.41 20.62 -0.45
N GLY A 351 -3.40 19.76 -0.61
CA GLY A 351 -2.04 20.17 -0.94
C GLY A 351 -1.90 20.81 -2.32
N ALA A 352 -2.63 20.31 -3.33
CA ALA A 352 -2.61 20.91 -4.67
C ALA A 352 -3.36 22.25 -4.76
N ALA A 353 -4.20 22.57 -3.77
CA ALA A 353 -4.96 23.83 -3.71
C ALA A 353 -4.24 24.94 -2.93
N LEU A 354 -3.25 24.59 -2.11
CA LEU A 354 -2.39 25.52 -1.37
C LEU A 354 -1.24 26.01 -2.25
#